data_AF-A0A8X6XEI4-F1
#
_entry.id   AF-A0A8X6XEI4-F1
#
_cell.length_a   1.000
_cell.length_b   1.000
_cell.length_c   1.000
_cell.angle_alpha   90.00
_cell.angle_beta   90.00
_cell.angle_gamma   90.00
#
_symmetry.space_group_name_H-M   'P 1'
#
loop_
_entity.id
_entity.type
_entity.pdbx_description
1 polymer ?
#
loop_
_entity_poly.entity_id
_entity_poly.type
_entity_poly.pdbx_seq_one_letter_code
_entity_poly.pdbx_strand_id
1 'polypeptide(L)'
;MPRFRNFATNSKLNPSSKPVIVGTKPYYAPGDSVDVTCMSAPSRPAAILKWWINGEEARTKRMPSVESPDGLFTSKLRLKFEARPNHFWEGKMKLQCEAIISQAHTLRSEEIIITSNGATTATGAYDQQKDGPTIDGGKHVYSVGDLVDINCTAARSQPPAELHWYINDKEVRPDYLVPRKPIVYHNGEESPVLGLKFIVKQRHFQKQEMRLRCTATLSEVKRMTSEPLEAILAEQQKSDLHVDLNISSGTLNILGSWF
;
A
#
# COMPACT_ATOMS: atom_id res chain seq x y z
N MET A 1 -6.54 3.18 -42.57
CA MET A 1 -5.32 3.11 -41.73
C MET A 1 -5.64 3.65 -40.35
N PRO A 2 -5.70 2.83 -39.30
CA PRO A 2 -5.89 3.33 -37.94
C PRO A 2 -4.58 3.91 -37.43
N ARG A 3 -4.61 5.17 -36.97
CA ARG A 3 -3.50 5.81 -36.25
C ARG A 3 -3.22 5.02 -34.97
N PHE A 4 -2.05 4.39 -34.89
CA PHE A 4 -1.48 3.95 -33.62
C PHE A 4 -1.33 5.18 -32.72
N ARG A 5 -2.16 5.27 -31.67
CA ARG A 5 -1.85 6.14 -30.54
C ARG A 5 -0.67 5.50 -29.83
N ASN A 6 0.50 6.13 -29.95
CA ASN A 6 1.66 5.84 -29.12
C ASN A 6 1.19 5.81 -27.66
N PHE A 7 1.27 4.65 -27.03
CA PHE A 7 1.16 4.54 -25.58
C PHE A 7 2.33 5.34 -24.99
N ALA A 8 2.00 6.53 -24.47
CA ALA A 8 2.95 7.37 -23.79
C ALA A 8 3.60 6.55 -22.66
N THR A 9 4.91 6.45 -22.78
CA THR A 9 5.90 6.03 -21.80
C THR A 9 5.54 6.40 -20.35
N ASN A 10 5.57 5.38 -19.48
CA ASN A 10 5.65 5.47 -18.02
C ASN A 10 4.40 6.02 -17.30
N SER A 11 3.32 5.23 -17.24
CA SER A 11 2.19 5.54 -16.36
C SER A 11 2.67 5.56 -14.90
N LYS A 12 2.60 6.73 -14.25
CA LYS A 12 2.92 6.96 -12.83
C LYS A 12 2.02 6.11 -11.92
N LEU A 13 2.34 4.83 -11.78
CA LEU A 13 1.71 3.92 -10.80
C LEU A 13 2.02 4.39 -9.38
N ASN A 14 3.24 4.87 -9.16
CA ASN A 14 3.71 5.42 -7.90
C ASN A 14 3.56 6.96 -7.84
N PRO A 15 3.33 7.56 -6.66
CA PRO A 15 3.27 9.00 -6.49
C PRO A 15 4.61 9.62 -6.84
N SER A 16 4.58 10.76 -7.51
CA SER A 16 5.79 11.50 -7.85
C SER A 16 6.42 12.23 -6.65
N SER A 17 5.67 12.46 -5.57
CA SER A 17 6.14 13.22 -4.40
C SER A 17 5.48 12.76 -3.10
N LYS A 18 6.09 13.13 -1.97
CA LYS A 18 5.54 12.97 -0.63
C LYS A 18 4.17 13.67 -0.52
N PRO A 19 3.28 13.22 0.39
CA PRO A 19 2.03 13.92 0.65
C PRO A 19 2.29 15.31 1.26
N VAL A 20 1.38 16.24 0.99
CA VAL A 20 1.47 17.64 1.44
C VAL A 20 0.34 17.93 2.42
N ILE A 21 0.66 18.64 3.50
CA ILE A 21 -0.32 19.12 4.48
C ILE A 21 -0.69 20.57 4.14
N VAL A 22 -1.99 20.87 4.08
CA VAL A 22 -2.54 22.21 3.84
C VAL A 22 -3.48 22.64 4.96
N GLY A 23 -3.69 23.95 5.10
CA GLY A 23 -4.53 24.53 6.17
C GLY A 23 -3.80 24.73 7.49
N THR A 24 -2.47 24.80 7.46
CA THR A 24 -1.62 24.85 8.66
C THR A 24 -1.57 26.26 9.26
N LYS A 25 -1.37 26.32 10.59
CA LYS A 25 -1.00 27.55 11.31
C LYS A 25 0.31 27.30 12.06
N PRO A 26 1.20 28.31 12.15
CA PRO A 26 2.46 28.17 12.88
C PRO A 26 2.28 28.12 14.40
N TYR A 27 1.18 28.70 14.90
CA TYR A 27 0.87 28.77 16.33
C TYR A 27 -0.58 28.34 16.59
N TYR A 28 -0.80 27.68 17.73
CA TYR A 28 -2.13 27.34 18.25
C TYR A 28 -2.20 27.56 19.76
N ALA A 29 -3.30 28.13 20.23
CA ALA A 29 -3.63 28.16 21.65
C ALA A 29 -4.42 26.90 22.06
N PRO A 30 -4.39 26.49 23.34
CA PRO A 30 -5.31 25.48 23.85
C PRO A 30 -6.76 25.92 23.62
N GLY A 31 -7.59 25.04 23.07
CA GLY A 31 -8.96 25.32 22.64
C GLY A 31 -9.10 25.63 21.14
N ASP A 32 -8.01 25.93 20.44
CA ASP A 32 -8.08 26.19 19.00
C ASP A 32 -8.51 24.94 18.21
N SER A 33 -9.38 25.12 17.22
CA SER A 33 -9.68 24.07 16.25
C SER A 33 -8.53 23.95 15.26
N VAL A 34 -7.81 22.83 15.32
CA VAL A 34 -6.88 22.40 14.29
C VAL A 34 -7.67 21.76 13.17
N ASP A 35 -7.55 22.27 11.95
CA ASP A 35 -8.32 21.81 10.79
C ASP A 35 -7.43 21.77 9.55
N VAL A 36 -6.76 20.64 9.36
CA VAL A 36 -5.74 20.45 8.33
C VAL A 36 -6.15 19.35 7.38
N THR A 37 -5.69 19.43 6.14
CA THR A 37 -5.95 18.39 5.13
C THR A 37 -4.64 17.89 4.56
N CYS A 38 -4.48 16.57 4.52
CA CYS A 38 -3.39 15.93 3.82
C CYS A 38 -3.83 15.59 2.40
N MET A 39 -2.95 15.80 1.42
CA MET A 39 -3.17 15.50 0.01
C MET A 39 -2.01 14.67 -0.54
N SER A 40 -2.32 13.55 -1.20
CA SER A 40 -1.31 12.77 -1.94
C SER A 40 -1.01 13.41 -3.30
N ALA A 41 0.15 13.07 -3.89
CA ALA A 41 0.30 13.23 -5.33
C ALA A 41 -0.62 12.23 -6.08
N PRO A 42 -0.97 12.50 -7.35
CA PRO A 42 -1.75 11.58 -8.17
C PRO A 42 -1.03 10.23 -8.34
N SER A 43 -1.74 9.12 -8.13
CA SER A 43 -1.19 7.76 -8.28
C SER A 43 -2.27 6.76 -8.71
N ARG A 44 -1.86 5.56 -9.12
CA ARG A 44 -2.77 4.45 -9.39
C ARG A 44 -2.15 3.16 -8.86
N PRO A 45 -2.72 2.53 -7.82
CA PRO A 45 -4.01 2.83 -7.17
C PRO A 45 -3.99 4.10 -6.30
N ALA A 46 -5.17 4.48 -5.79
CA ALA A 46 -5.30 5.59 -4.84
C ALA A 46 -4.52 5.32 -3.55
N ALA A 47 -3.75 6.30 -3.09
CA ALA A 47 -3.02 6.19 -1.83
C ALA A 47 -3.97 6.14 -0.62
N ILE A 48 -3.70 5.28 0.35
CA ILE A 48 -4.34 5.31 1.65
C ILE A 48 -3.57 6.31 2.51
N LEU A 49 -4.26 7.32 3.03
CA LEU A 49 -3.66 8.31 3.90
C LEU A 49 -3.86 7.95 5.37
N LYS A 50 -2.87 8.28 6.20
CA LYS A 50 -2.92 8.19 7.67
C LYS A 50 -2.35 9.46 8.29
N TRP A 51 -2.84 9.80 9.48
CA TRP A 51 -2.37 10.94 10.26
C TRP A 51 -1.69 10.50 11.53
N TRP A 52 -0.68 11.25 11.93
CA TRP A 52 0.08 11.04 13.16
C TRP A 52 0.15 12.36 13.93
N ILE A 53 -0.22 12.35 15.20
CA ILE A 53 -0.07 13.47 16.14
C ILE A 53 1.00 13.04 17.15
N ASN A 54 2.13 13.73 17.16
CA ASN A 54 3.28 13.42 18.02
C ASN A 54 3.75 11.95 17.92
N GLY A 55 3.61 11.34 16.75
CA GLY A 55 3.99 9.94 16.51
C GLY A 55 2.89 8.91 16.79
N GLU A 56 1.73 9.32 17.32
CA GLU A 56 0.58 8.44 17.56
C GLU A 56 -0.46 8.54 16.43
N GLU A 57 -0.98 7.41 15.97
CA GLU A 57 -1.94 7.38 14.84
C GLU A 57 -3.26 8.04 15.24
N ALA A 58 -3.65 9.08 14.50
CA ALA A 58 -4.88 9.82 14.74
C ALA A 58 -6.08 9.11 14.12
N ARG A 59 -7.19 9.06 14.87
CA ARG A 59 -8.47 8.57 14.36
C ARG A 59 -9.05 9.55 13.34
N THR A 60 -9.28 9.06 12.13
CA THR A 60 -9.86 9.87 11.04
C THR A 60 -10.95 9.10 10.32
N LYS A 61 -11.86 9.84 9.66
CA LYS A 61 -12.89 9.24 8.81
C LYS A 61 -12.33 9.09 7.40
N ARG A 62 -12.52 7.92 6.80
CA ARG A 62 -12.14 7.69 5.40
C ARG A 62 -12.86 8.68 4.49
N MET A 63 -12.14 9.15 3.48
CA MET A 63 -12.65 10.03 2.45
C MET A 63 -12.47 9.35 1.09
N PRO A 64 -13.38 9.57 0.13
CA PRO A 64 -13.21 9.07 -1.22
C PRO A 64 -12.02 9.77 -1.89
N SER A 65 -11.27 9.02 -2.69
CA SER A 65 -10.27 9.60 -3.59
C SER A 65 -10.95 10.30 -4.75
N VAL A 66 -10.25 11.26 -5.35
CA VAL A 66 -10.69 11.99 -6.53
C VAL A 66 -9.94 11.46 -7.74
N GLU A 67 -10.66 10.96 -8.73
CA GLU A 67 -10.09 10.53 -10.00
C GLU A 67 -9.96 11.74 -10.94
N SER A 68 -8.77 11.90 -11.50
CA SER A 68 -8.47 12.88 -12.54
C SER A 68 -8.82 12.33 -13.93
N PRO A 69 -8.99 13.17 -14.96
CA PRO A 69 -9.30 12.71 -16.32
C PRO A 69 -8.26 11.77 -16.95
N ASP A 70 -7.03 11.75 -16.43
CA ASP A 70 -5.95 10.84 -16.81
C ASP A 70 -6.05 9.46 -16.13
N GLY A 71 -7.08 9.22 -15.32
CA GLY A 71 -7.31 7.97 -14.60
C GLY A 71 -6.39 7.77 -13.39
N LEU A 72 -5.75 8.84 -12.90
CA LEU A 72 -4.98 8.85 -11.65
C LEU A 72 -5.84 9.33 -10.49
N PHE A 73 -5.55 8.83 -9.29
CA PHE A 73 -6.29 9.16 -8.08
C PHE A 73 -5.47 10.08 -7.18
N THR A 74 -6.11 11.14 -6.69
CA THR A 74 -5.60 11.98 -5.61
C THR A 74 -6.41 11.68 -4.35
N SER A 75 -5.73 11.23 -3.30
CA SER A 75 -6.35 10.99 -2.01
C SER A 75 -6.25 12.23 -1.13
N LYS A 76 -7.31 12.51 -0.36
CA LYS A 76 -7.35 13.58 0.63
C LYS A 76 -7.82 13.04 1.97
N LEU A 77 -7.24 13.49 3.06
CA LEU A 77 -7.66 13.10 4.41
C LEU A 77 -7.61 14.30 5.34
N ARG A 78 -8.78 14.72 5.82
CA ARG A 78 -8.94 15.83 6.74
C ARG A 78 -8.78 15.36 8.19
N LEU A 79 -7.95 16.07 8.96
CA LEU A 79 -7.80 15.92 10.39
C LEU A 79 -8.35 17.16 11.07
N LYS A 80 -9.35 16.96 11.94
CA LYS A 80 -9.96 18.03 12.72
C LYS A 80 -10.06 17.65 14.19
N PHE A 81 -9.46 18.44 15.06
CA PHE A 81 -9.47 18.24 16.51
C PHE A 81 -9.24 19.57 17.24
N GLU A 82 -9.49 19.57 18.55
CA GLU A 82 -9.20 20.70 19.42
C GLU A 82 -7.78 20.59 19.98
N ALA A 83 -6.97 21.65 19.86
CA ALA A 83 -5.65 21.73 20.44
C ALA A 83 -5.77 21.69 21.98
N ARG A 84 -5.12 20.73 22.62
CA ARG A 84 -5.14 20.55 24.07
C ARG A 84 -3.71 20.66 24.60
N PRO A 85 -3.50 21.05 25.87
CA PRO A 85 -2.15 21.21 26.41
C PRO A 85 -1.28 19.95 26.26
N ASN A 86 -1.87 18.76 26.37
CA ASN A 86 -1.17 17.48 26.22
C ASN A 86 -0.70 17.18 24.78
N HIS A 87 -1.18 17.90 23.77
CA HIS A 87 -0.68 17.79 22.39
C HIS A 87 0.63 18.58 22.19
N PHE A 88 1.03 19.45 23.12
CA PHE A 88 2.24 20.25 23.02
C PHE A 88 3.32 19.69 23.94
N TRP A 89 4.22 18.88 23.38
CA TRP A 89 5.39 18.36 24.11
C TRP A 89 6.52 19.38 23.97
N GLU A 90 7.02 19.87 25.10
CA GLU A 90 8.00 20.97 25.13
C GLU A 90 7.53 22.21 24.35
N GLY A 91 6.22 22.50 24.42
CA GLY A 91 5.60 23.62 23.72
C GLY A 91 5.38 23.42 22.21
N LYS A 92 5.62 22.21 21.68
CA LYS A 92 5.44 21.90 20.26
C LYS A 92 4.48 20.75 20.03
N MET A 93 3.63 20.90 19.03
CA MET A 93 2.79 19.83 18.49
C MET A 93 3.26 19.48 17.09
N LYS A 94 3.54 18.20 16.85
CA LYS A 94 4.03 17.67 15.58
C LYS A 94 2.93 16.90 14.85
N LEU A 95 2.60 17.32 13.64
CA LEU A 95 1.68 16.60 12.76
C LEU A 95 2.42 16.01 11.57
N GLN A 96 2.14 14.75 11.24
CA GLN A 96 2.68 14.09 10.05
C GLN A 96 1.58 13.33 9.34
N CYS A 97 1.63 13.33 8.01
CA CYS A 97 0.77 12.51 7.18
C CYS A 97 1.59 11.44 6.46
N GLU A 98 1.08 10.22 6.42
CA GLU A 98 1.66 9.12 5.65
C GLU A 98 0.73 8.74 4.50
N ALA A 99 1.29 8.58 3.30
CA ALA A 99 0.64 8.01 2.14
C ALA A 99 1.17 6.59 1.90
N ILE A 100 0.26 5.63 1.81
CA ILE A 100 0.55 4.21 1.65
C ILE A 100 -0.08 3.72 0.35
N ILE A 101 0.70 3.07 -0.50
CA ILE A 101 0.23 2.46 -1.74
C ILE A 101 0.61 1.00 -1.75
N SER A 102 -0.38 0.15 -1.99
CA SER A 102 -0.20 -1.29 -2.13
C SER A 102 -0.49 -1.69 -3.57
N GLN A 103 0.49 -2.29 -4.23
CA GLN A 103 0.39 -2.80 -5.60
C GLN A 103 0.64 -4.30 -5.63
N ALA A 104 -0.03 -4.99 -6.54
CA ALA A 104 0.15 -6.41 -6.77
C ALA A 104 0.49 -6.64 -8.24
N HIS A 105 1.58 -7.34 -8.51
CA HIS A 105 2.04 -7.70 -9.84
C HIS A 105 2.02 -9.22 -9.99
N THR A 106 1.15 -9.72 -10.87
CA THR A 106 1.02 -11.16 -11.12
C THR A 106 1.78 -11.57 -12.36
N LEU A 107 2.74 -12.47 -12.17
CA LEU A 107 3.58 -13.05 -13.20
C LEU A 107 3.10 -14.49 -13.47
N ARG A 108 3.26 -14.95 -14.72
CA ARG A 108 2.74 -16.26 -15.17
C ARG A 108 3.88 -17.18 -15.57
N SER A 109 3.78 -18.46 -15.22
CA SER A 109 4.66 -19.48 -15.76
C SER A 109 4.40 -19.71 -17.25
N GLU A 110 5.34 -20.36 -17.92
CA GLU A 110 5.01 -21.04 -19.18
C GLU A 110 3.94 -22.12 -18.92
N GLU A 111 3.03 -22.31 -19.87
CA GLU A 111 1.96 -23.30 -19.75
C GLU A 111 2.47 -24.68 -20.15
N ILE A 112 2.16 -25.70 -19.35
CA ILE A 112 2.33 -27.08 -19.76
C ILE A 112 1.05 -27.51 -20.46
N ILE A 113 1.13 -27.75 -21.78
CA ILE A 113 0.02 -28.25 -22.59
C ILE A 113 0.19 -29.75 -22.80
N ILE A 114 -0.80 -30.52 -22.34
CA ILE A 114 -0.82 -31.98 -22.45
C ILE A 114 -1.94 -32.36 -23.40
N THR A 115 -1.59 -32.92 -24.55
CA THR A 115 -2.56 -33.47 -25.50
C THR A 115 -2.89 -34.93 -25.16
N SER A 116 -4.11 -35.37 -25.43
CA SER A 116 -4.53 -36.77 -25.23
C SER A 116 -3.73 -37.79 -26.05
N ASN A 117 -3.02 -37.33 -27.10
CA ASN A 117 -2.26 -38.17 -28.01
C ASN A 117 -0.76 -38.25 -27.64
N GLY A 118 -0.38 -37.74 -26.46
CA GLY A 118 0.99 -37.88 -25.95
C GLY A 118 2.02 -36.91 -26.55
N ALA A 119 1.58 -35.85 -27.24
CA ALA A 119 2.48 -34.76 -27.59
C ALA A 119 2.41 -33.68 -26.49
N THR A 120 3.44 -33.56 -25.66
CA THR A 120 3.71 -32.29 -24.96
C THR A 120 4.56 -31.40 -25.84
N THR A 121 4.12 -30.17 -26.05
CA THR A 121 5.07 -29.07 -26.27
C THR A 121 5.57 -28.65 -24.90
N ALA A 122 6.43 -29.48 -24.30
CA ALA A 122 7.22 -29.03 -23.17
C ALA A 122 8.27 -28.09 -23.76
N THR A 123 8.08 -26.77 -23.63
CA THR A 123 9.17 -25.80 -23.79
C THR A 123 10.09 -25.94 -22.58
N GLY A 124 10.72 -27.11 -22.46
CA GLY A 124 11.66 -27.42 -21.39
C GLY A 124 13.05 -26.92 -21.76
N ALA A 125 13.60 -26.12 -20.85
CA ALA A 125 15.03 -25.91 -20.62
C ALA A 125 15.82 -25.17 -21.71
N TYR A 126 16.01 -23.86 -21.48
CA TYR A 126 17.27 -23.10 -21.47
C TYR A 126 16.98 -21.63 -21.79
N ASP A 127 16.46 -20.90 -20.80
CA ASP A 127 16.95 -19.56 -20.47
C ASP A 127 16.45 -19.22 -19.07
N GLN A 128 17.36 -19.00 -18.13
CA GLN A 128 16.97 -18.43 -16.85
C GLN A 128 16.48 -17.02 -17.13
N GLN A 129 15.32 -16.68 -16.55
CA GLN A 129 14.76 -15.32 -16.49
C GLN A 129 13.79 -14.94 -17.63
N LYS A 130 12.68 -15.68 -17.74
CA LYS A 130 11.40 -15.00 -17.93
C LYS A 130 10.88 -14.61 -16.56
N ASP A 131 10.38 -13.39 -16.40
CA ASP A 131 10.01 -12.80 -15.10
C ASP A 131 8.96 -13.59 -14.27
N GLY A 132 8.47 -14.76 -14.71
CA GLY A 132 7.46 -15.56 -14.02
C GLY A 132 7.99 -16.81 -13.31
N PRO A 133 7.13 -17.50 -12.54
CA PRO A 133 7.53 -18.69 -11.81
C PRO A 133 7.78 -19.88 -12.75
N THR A 134 8.63 -20.81 -12.32
CA THR A 134 9.02 -21.99 -13.09
C THR A 134 8.29 -23.23 -12.58
N ILE A 135 7.85 -24.09 -13.49
CA ILE A 135 7.23 -25.38 -13.16
C ILE A 135 8.24 -26.52 -13.40
N ASP A 136 8.39 -27.41 -12.42
CA ASP A 136 9.27 -28.58 -12.46
C ASP A 136 8.57 -29.87 -11.98
N GLY A 137 9.19 -31.03 -12.25
CA GLY A 137 8.68 -32.35 -11.85
C GLY A 137 7.63 -32.98 -12.79
N GLY A 138 7.27 -32.27 -13.88
CA GLY A 138 6.29 -32.73 -14.85
C GLY A 138 6.78 -33.89 -15.74
N LYS A 139 5.86 -34.75 -16.18
CA LYS A 139 6.09 -35.74 -17.24
C LYS A 139 5.88 -35.11 -18.61
N HIS A 140 6.61 -35.62 -19.61
CA HIS A 140 6.37 -35.32 -21.03
C HIS A 140 5.01 -35.83 -21.53
N VAL A 141 4.36 -36.77 -20.85
CA VAL A 141 3.02 -37.24 -21.25
C VAL A 141 2.25 -37.62 -20.00
N TYR A 142 0.97 -37.26 -19.98
CA TYR A 142 0.02 -37.74 -18.98
C TYR A 142 -1.19 -38.38 -19.65
N SER A 143 -1.56 -39.55 -19.16
CA SER A 143 -2.77 -40.28 -19.48
C SER A 143 -3.82 -40.13 -18.38
N VAL A 144 -5.08 -40.40 -18.69
CA VAL A 144 -6.12 -40.52 -17.64
C VAL A 144 -5.71 -41.60 -16.65
N GLY A 145 -5.78 -41.29 -15.36
CA GLY A 145 -5.31 -42.15 -14.27
C GLY A 145 -3.89 -41.83 -13.78
N ASP A 146 -3.09 -41.06 -14.53
CA ASP A 146 -1.76 -40.68 -14.07
C ASP A 146 -1.82 -39.71 -12.88
N LEU A 147 -0.84 -39.84 -11.99
CA LEU A 147 -0.57 -38.88 -10.94
C LEU A 147 0.27 -37.73 -11.49
N VAL A 148 -0.28 -36.52 -11.43
CA VAL A 148 0.47 -35.27 -11.52
C VAL A 148 0.96 -34.95 -10.12
N ASP A 149 2.27 -34.74 -9.97
CA ASP A 149 2.93 -34.25 -8.74
C ASP A 149 4.08 -33.35 -9.20
N ILE A 150 3.78 -32.06 -9.32
CA ILE A 150 4.69 -31.05 -9.89
C ILE A 150 4.84 -29.89 -8.92
N ASN A 151 5.94 -29.16 -9.02
CA ASN A 151 6.18 -27.98 -8.21
C ASN A 151 6.22 -26.73 -9.08
N CYS A 152 5.80 -25.62 -8.48
CA CYS A 152 6.01 -24.29 -9.03
C CYS A 152 6.88 -23.50 -8.07
N THR A 153 7.94 -22.90 -8.59
CA THR A 153 8.91 -22.12 -7.82
C THR A 153 8.93 -20.69 -8.32
N ALA A 154 8.69 -19.72 -7.44
CA ALA A 154 8.79 -18.30 -7.78
C ALA A 154 10.23 -17.79 -7.66
N ALA A 155 10.51 -16.64 -8.28
CA ALA A 155 11.74 -15.91 -8.05
C ALA A 155 11.82 -15.43 -6.59
N ARG A 156 13.05 -15.30 -6.08
CA ARG A 156 13.32 -14.76 -4.74
C ARG A 156 12.77 -13.35 -4.62
N SER A 157 12.04 -13.09 -3.54
CA SER A 157 11.41 -11.80 -3.28
C SER A 157 11.22 -11.57 -1.79
N GLN A 158 11.06 -10.30 -1.40
CA GLN A 158 10.65 -9.92 -0.05
C GLN A 158 9.66 -8.74 -0.12
N PRO A 159 8.38 -8.92 0.27
CA PRO A 159 7.79 -10.16 0.79
C PRO A 159 7.76 -11.29 -0.26
N PRO A 160 7.65 -12.57 0.16
CA PRO A 160 7.58 -13.70 -0.78
C PRO A 160 6.32 -13.61 -1.63
N ALA A 161 6.43 -13.96 -2.91
CA ALA A 161 5.29 -13.99 -3.82
C ALA A 161 4.20 -15.00 -3.40
N GLU A 162 2.94 -14.69 -3.66
CA GLU A 162 1.83 -15.63 -3.48
C GLU A 162 1.67 -16.50 -4.73
N LEU A 163 1.64 -17.83 -4.57
CA LEU A 163 1.55 -18.77 -5.69
C LEU A 163 0.14 -19.35 -5.84
N HIS A 164 -0.31 -19.44 -7.09
CA HIS A 164 -1.60 -20.05 -7.45
C HIS A 164 -1.43 -21.00 -8.64
N TRP A 165 -2.21 -22.09 -8.64
CA TRP A 165 -2.25 -23.07 -9.71
C TRP A 165 -3.56 -23.01 -10.48
N TYR A 166 -3.49 -23.26 -11.78
CA TYR A 166 -4.64 -23.28 -12.69
C TYR A 166 -4.60 -24.54 -13.55
N ILE A 167 -5.77 -25.17 -13.72
CA ILE A 167 -6.02 -26.22 -14.71
C ILE A 167 -7.04 -25.68 -15.71
N ASN A 168 -6.61 -25.49 -16.96
CA ASN A 168 -7.41 -24.87 -18.03
C ASN A 168 -8.04 -23.54 -17.59
N ASP A 169 -7.19 -22.63 -17.10
CA ASP A 169 -7.55 -21.29 -16.59
C ASP A 169 -8.49 -21.24 -15.38
N LYS A 170 -8.86 -22.40 -14.81
CA LYS A 170 -9.61 -22.48 -13.56
C LYS A 170 -8.65 -22.70 -12.40
N GLU A 171 -8.76 -21.83 -11.41
CA GLU A 171 -7.95 -21.93 -10.20
C GLU A 171 -8.21 -23.26 -9.49
N VAL A 172 -7.13 -23.88 -9.05
CA VAL A 172 -7.14 -25.18 -8.40
C VAL A 172 -7.61 -25.04 -6.95
N ARG A 173 -8.45 -25.98 -6.52
CA ARG A 173 -8.91 -26.05 -5.12
C ARG A 173 -7.75 -26.37 -4.17
N PRO A 174 -7.78 -25.86 -2.92
CA PRO A 174 -6.75 -26.15 -1.92
C PRO A 174 -6.46 -27.65 -1.69
N ASP A 175 -7.47 -28.52 -1.86
CA ASP A 175 -7.34 -29.98 -1.69
C ASP A 175 -6.29 -30.64 -2.61
N TYR A 176 -5.90 -29.98 -3.71
CA TYR A 176 -4.89 -30.47 -4.65
C TYR A 176 -3.54 -29.73 -4.51
N LEU A 177 -3.48 -28.73 -3.64
CA LEU A 177 -2.26 -27.95 -3.41
C LEU A 177 -1.42 -28.61 -2.33
N VAL A 178 -0.11 -28.64 -2.55
CA VAL A 178 0.86 -29.20 -1.61
C VAL A 178 1.79 -28.07 -1.16
N PRO A 179 1.56 -27.48 0.02
CA PRO A 179 2.47 -26.47 0.56
C PRO A 179 3.88 -27.04 0.69
N ARG A 180 4.87 -26.31 0.20
CA ARG A 180 6.29 -26.64 0.37
C ARG A 180 6.95 -25.59 1.25
N LYS A 181 8.05 -25.97 1.89
CA LYS A 181 8.90 -24.99 2.57
C LYS A 181 9.55 -24.08 1.53
N PRO A 182 9.56 -22.75 1.73
CA PRO A 182 10.25 -21.84 0.82
C PRO A 182 11.76 -22.06 0.87
N ILE A 183 12.44 -21.69 -0.21
CA ILE A 183 13.90 -21.61 -0.24
C ILE A 183 14.29 -20.25 0.35
N VAL A 184 14.93 -20.26 1.51
CA VAL A 184 15.36 -19.03 2.21
C VAL A 184 16.81 -18.74 1.85
N TYR A 185 17.10 -17.50 1.43
CA TYR A 185 18.44 -17.06 1.08
C TYR A 185 19.10 -16.31 2.25
N HIS A 186 20.44 -16.20 2.21
CA HIS A 186 21.22 -15.55 3.27
C HIS A 186 20.83 -14.09 3.56
N ASN A 187 20.27 -13.38 2.59
CA ASN A 187 19.80 -12.00 2.71
C ASN A 187 18.36 -11.88 3.27
N GLY A 188 17.72 -13.00 3.62
CA GLY A 188 16.35 -13.03 4.13
C GLY A 188 15.26 -12.96 3.07
N GLU A 189 15.61 -12.94 1.79
CA GLU A 189 14.63 -13.15 0.70
C GLU A 189 14.22 -14.62 0.63
N GLU A 190 13.02 -14.87 0.13
CA GLU A 190 12.51 -16.23 -0.02
C GLU A 190 12.02 -16.49 -1.45
N SER A 191 12.29 -17.70 -1.95
CA SER A 191 11.62 -18.24 -3.13
C SER A 191 10.53 -19.21 -2.67
N PRO A 192 9.24 -18.81 -2.74
CA PRO A 192 8.15 -19.70 -2.37
C PRO A 192 8.00 -20.83 -3.40
N VAL A 193 7.55 -21.98 -2.90
CA VAL A 193 7.32 -23.18 -3.70
C VAL A 193 5.93 -23.74 -3.39
N LEU A 194 5.15 -24.04 -4.42
CA LEU A 194 3.81 -24.62 -4.28
C LEU A 194 3.66 -25.84 -5.18
N GLY A 195 3.39 -26.99 -4.58
CA GLY A 195 3.13 -28.22 -5.31
C GLY A 195 1.67 -28.32 -5.78
N LEU A 196 1.48 -29.00 -6.91
CA LEU A 196 0.17 -29.40 -7.43
C LEU A 196 0.15 -30.93 -7.56
N LYS A 197 -0.81 -31.57 -6.87
CA LYS A 197 -0.93 -33.02 -6.84
C LYS A 197 -2.37 -33.49 -7.09
N PHE A 198 -2.60 -34.19 -8.19
CA PHE A 198 -3.91 -34.74 -8.53
C PHE A 198 -3.83 -35.91 -9.51
N ILE A 199 -4.90 -36.72 -9.54
CA ILE A 199 -5.07 -37.77 -10.56
C ILE A 199 -5.76 -37.19 -11.80
N VAL A 200 -5.17 -37.40 -12.97
CA VAL A 200 -5.73 -36.98 -14.25
C VAL A 200 -7.07 -37.69 -14.50
N LYS A 201 -8.10 -36.91 -14.81
CA LYS A 201 -9.44 -37.40 -15.12
C LYS A 201 -9.86 -36.88 -16.50
N GLN A 202 -10.74 -37.59 -17.19
CA GLN A 202 -11.24 -37.19 -18.51
C GLN A 202 -11.75 -35.73 -18.54
N ARG A 203 -12.41 -35.28 -17.46
CA ARG A 203 -12.92 -33.90 -17.30
C ARG A 203 -11.85 -32.81 -17.33
N HIS A 204 -10.58 -33.15 -17.12
CA HIS A 204 -9.48 -32.19 -17.15
C HIS A 204 -9.01 -31.91 -18.58
N PHE A 205 -9.44 -32.69 -19.58
CA PHE A 205 -9.17 -32.41 -20.98
C PHE A 205 -10.28 -31.56 -21.59
N GLN A 206 -9.93 -30.38 -22.10
CA GLN A 206 -10.79 -29.51 -22.89
C GLN A 206 -10.28 -29.51 -24.33
N LYS A 207 -11.13 -29.87 -25.29
CA LYS A 207 -10.72 -30.03 -26.70
C LYS A 207 -9.47 -30.92 -26.84
N GLN A 208 -9.40 -32.02 -26.08
CA GLN A 208 -8.28 -32.96 -26.01
C GLN A 208 -6.97 -32.41 -25.40
N GLU A 209 -6.99 -31.22 -24.81
CA GLU A 209 -5.83 -30.63 -24.13
C GLU A 209 -6.11 -30.40 -22.64
N MET A 210 -5.09 -30.62 -21.80
CA MET A 210 -5.06 -30.16 -20.43
C MET A 210 -3.91 -29.17 -20.28
N ARG A 211 -4.22 -27.96 -19.79
CA ARG A 211 -3.25 -26.88 -19.59
C ARG A 211 -3.01 -26.65 -18.12
N LEU A 212 -1.75 -26.68 -17.71
CA LEU A 212 -1.33 -26.36 -16.35
C LEU A 212 -0.58 -25.05 -16.37
N ARG A 213 -0.94 -24.15 -15.46
CA ARG A 213 -0.27 -22.85 -15.29
C ARG A 213 -0.13 -22.52 -13.82
N CYS A 214 0.99 -21.92 -13.48
CA CYS A 214 1.22 -21.33 -12.19
C CYS A 214 1.34 -19.80 -12.32
N THR A 215 0.96 -19.07 -11.28
CA THR A 215 1.18 -17.62 -11.20
C THR A 215 1.82 -17.24 -9.87
N ALA A 216 2.68 -16.23 -9.90
CA ALA A 216 3.30 -15.63 -8.72
C ALA A 216 2.84 -14.18 -8.62
N THR A 217 2.22 -13.81 -7.49
CA THR A 217 1.77 -12.44 -7.21
C THR A 217 2.71 -11.77 -6.23
N LEU A 218 3.45 -10.76 -6.69
CA LEU A 218 4.33 -9.93 -5.86
C LEU A 218 3.53 -8.76 -5.32
N SER A 219 3.59 -8.54 -4.00
CA SER A 219 2.96 -7.39 -3.35
C SER A 219 4.01 -6.36 -2.94
N GLU A 220 3.87 -5.12 -3.42
CA GLU A 220 4.73 -4.00 -3.05
C GLU A 220 3.92 -2.99 -2.23
N VAL A 221 4.46 -2.58 -1.08
CA VAL A 221 3.88 -1.53 -0.24
C VAL A 221 4.84 -0.35 -0.16
N LYS A 222 4.49 0.75 -0.83
CA LYS A 222 5.25 2.00 -0.79
C LYS A 222 4.66 2.95 0.24
N ARG A 223 5.51 3.45 1.15
CA ARG A 223 5.16 4.43 2.19
C ARG A 223 5.90 5.73 1.95
N MET A 224 5.19 6.84 2.03
CA MET A 224 5.76 8.18 1.89
C MET A 224 5.18 9.09 2.95
N THR A 225 6.04 9.65 3.80
CA THR A 225 5.64 10.56 4.88
C THR A 225 5.85 12.01 4.45
N SER A 226 4.93 12.88 4.82
CA SER A 226 5.06 14.33 4.63
C SER A 226 6.23 14.88 5.44
N GLU A 227 6.67 16.08 5.07
CA GLU A 227 7.45 16.89 6.00
C GLU A 227 6.64 17.12 7.29
N PRO A 228 7.27 17.08 8.47
CA PRO A 228 6.57 17.29 9.73
C PRO A 228 6.14 18.74 9.85
N LEU A 229 4.87 18.95 10.18
CA LEU A 229 4.40 20.24 10.62
C LEU A 229 4.65 20.37 12.12
N GLU A 230 5.52 21.29 12.51
CA GLU A 230 5.67 21.70 13.91
C GLU A 230 4.88 22.99 14.15
N ALA A 231 3.87 22.91 15.00
CA ALA A 231 3.16 24.09 15.48
C ALA A 231 3.54 24.37 16.94
N ILE A 232 3.75 25.65 17.24
CA ILE A 232 4.19 26.10 18.55
C ILE A 232 2.97 26.52 19.38
N LEU A 233 3.02 26.27 20.68
CA LEU A 233 2.02 26.76 21.61
C LEU A 233 2.01 28.30 21.59
N ALA A 234 0.87 28.90 21.28
CA ALA A 234 0.71 30.34 21.40
C ALA A 234 0.66 30.70 22.90
N GLU A 235 1.68 31.40 23.39
CA GLU A 235 1.57 32.06 24.69
C GLU A 235 0.46 33.12 24.58
N GLN A 236 -0.54 33.05 25.44
CA GLN A 236 -1.43 34.19 25.62
C GLN A 236 -0.56 35.36 26.07
N GLN A 237 -0.42 36.40 25.24
CA GLN A 237 -0.06 37.71 25.76
C GLN A 237 -1.17 38.11 26.74
N LYS A 238 -0.97 37.76 28.01
CA LYS A 238 -1.71 38.34 29.11
C LYS A 238 -1.40 39.83 29.02
N SER A 239 -2.34 40.62 28.52
CA SER A 239 -2.22 42.07 28.55
C SER A 239 -2.03 42.46 30.00
N ASP A 240 -0.84 42.91 30.37
CA ASP A 240 -0.58 43.48 31.70
C ASP A 240 -1.41 44.76 31.82
N LEU A 241 -2.62 44.62 32.34
CA LEU A 241 -3.35 45.75 32.90
C LEU A 241 -2.59 46.13 34.19
N HIS A 242 -1.67 47.08 34.08
CA HIS A 242 -1.02 47.71 35.25
C HIS A 242 -2.12 48.48 36.01
N VAL A 243 -2.58 47.90 37.12
CA VAL A 243 -3.35 48.64 38.12
C VAL A 243 -2.34 49.08 39.17
N ASP A 244 -1.90 50.33 39.08
CA ASP A 244 -1.07 50.94 40.13
C ASP A 244 -1.93 51.15 41.39
N LEU A 245 -1.86 50.19 42.31
CA LEU A 245 -2.33 50.36 43.69
C LEU A 245 -1.20 50.98 44.50
N ASN A 246 -1.22 52.29 44.65
CA ASN A 246 -0.38 52.97 45.62
C ASN A 246 -1.13 53.07 46.96
N ILE A 247 -0.74 52.23 47.92
CA ILE A 247 -1.26 52.30 49.29
C ILE A 247 -0.20 52.94 50.17
N SER A 248 -0.40 54.23 50.48
CA SER A 248 0.03 54.80 51.76
C SER A 248 -1.18 55.43 52.46
N SER A 249 -1.70 54.67 53.43
CA SER A 249 -2.53 55.07 54.57
C SER A 249 -3.59 56.17 54.37
N GLY A 250 -4.86 55.74 54.40
CA GLY A 250 -5.93 56.49 55.07
C GLY A 250 -7.07 56.99 54.19
N THR A 251 -8.20 56.28 54.29
CA THR A 251 -9.57 56.67 53.90
C THR A 251 -9.88 56.91 52.41
N LEU A 252 -10.78 56.05 51.94
CA LEU A 252 -11.49 56.09 50.67
C LEU A 252 -12.33 57.38 50.58
N ASN A 253 -12.18 58.17 49.52
CA ASN A 253 -13.26 59.02 49.01
C ASN A 253 -13.11 59.22 47.50
N ILE A 254 -14.14 58.79 46.78
CA ILE A 254 -14.34 59.01 45.35
C ILE A 254 -14.81 60.45 45.17
N LEU A 255 -14.30 61.17 44.16
CA LEU A 255 -15.07 61.98 43.19
C LEU A 255 -14.10 62.79 42.33
N GLY A 256 -14.21 62.62 41.01
CA GLY A 256 -13.35 63.29 40.02
C GLY A 256 -13.86 64.67 39.63
N SER A 257 -13.04 65.43 38.89
CA SER A 257 -13.48 66.46 37.94
C SER A 257 -12.32 67.12 37.15
N TRP A 258 -12.47 67.15 35.82
CA TRP A 258 -12.19 68.18 34.78
C TRP A 258 -11.05 69.19 35.04
N PHE A 259 -10.10 69.48 34.14
CA PHE A 259 -10.02 69.47 32.67
C PHE A 259 -8.62 69.02 32.20
#